data_AF-H0R562-F1
#
_entry.id   AF-H0R562-F1
#
_cell.length_a   1.000
_cell.length_b   1.000
_cell.length_c   1.000
_cell.angle_alpha   90.00
_cell.angle_beta   90.00
_cell.angle_gamma   90.00
#
_symmetry.space_group_name_H-M   'P 1'
#
loop_
_entity.id
_entity.type
_entity.pdbx_description
1 polymer ?
#
loop_
_entity_poly.entity_id
_entity_poly.type
_entity_poly.pdbx_seq_one_letter_code
_entity_poly.pdbx_strand_id
1 'polypeptide(L)'
;MATVEVTMGLVREDDYAADEIVVEVSAADEFKGQDLLWQLITRVLITLLPPAQGWDRFKETYSNITEPGYWSARAAELDQLIKERALAEAEDGEVAHYSHREHIADCTVNGTALRALCGAFFVPMQDHATKPECPKCSERHSALPG
;
A
#
# COMPACT_ATOMS: atom_id res chain seq x y z
N MET A 1 4.43 -8.81 -21.01
CA MET A 1 3.03 -8.42 -20.68
C MET A 1 2.84 -8.56 -19.17
N ALA A 2 2.05 -7.68 -18.55
CA ALA A 2 1.64 -7.79 -17.15
C ALA A 2 0.11 -7.85 -17.06
N THR A 3 -0.40 -8.60 -16.10
CA THR A 3 -1.82 -8.78 -15.81
C THR A 3 -2.06 -8.51 -14.34
N VAL A 4 -3.16 -7.80 -14.06
CA VAL A 4 -3.61 -7.47 -12.71
C VAL A 4 -5.01 -8.04 -12.56
N GLU A 5 -5.17 -8.93 -11.59
CA GLU A 5 -6.46 -9.49 -11.22
C GLU A 5 -6.89 -8.87 -9.89
N VAL A 6 -8.13 -8.38 -9.83
CA VAL A 6 -8.69 -7.73 -8.65
C VAL A 6 -9.93 -8.49 -8.24
N THR A 7 -9.92 -9.04 -7.02
CA THR A 7 -11.04 -9.73 -6.41
C THR A 7 -11.52 -8.93 -5.21
N MET A 8 -12.82 -8.70 -5.12
CA MET A 8 -13.43 -7.92 -4.04
C MET A 8 -14.50 -8.78 -3.37
N GLY A 9 -14.52 -8.78 -2.04
CA GLY A 9 -15.47 -9.51 -1.21
C GLY A 9 -16.20 -8.57 -0.26
N LEU A 10 -17.49 -8.82 -0.05
CA LEU A 10 -18.28 -8.13 0.97
C LEU A 10 -18.64 -9.15 2.04
N VAL A 11 -18.04 -9.04 3.23
CA VAL A 11 -18.32 -9.91 4.37
C VAL A 11 -19.43 -9.29 5.21
N ARG A 12 -20.51 -10.02 5.45
CA ARG A 12 -21.70 -9.56 6.20
C ARG A 12 -22.19 -10.69 7.10
N GLU A 13 -21.68 -10.72 8.33
CA GLU A 13 -22.03 -11.67 9.39
C GLU A 13 -22.71 -10.92 10.57
N ASP A 14 -23.29 -11.65 11.52
CA ASP A 14 -24.18 -11.07 12.55
C ASP A 14 -23.48 -10.05 13.48
N ASP A 15 -22.18 -10.20 13.73
CA ASP A 15 -21.35 -9.33 14.58
C ASP A 15 -20.12 -8.77 13.86
N TYR A 16 -19.96 -9.06 12.57
CA TYR A 16 -18.81 -8.66 11.77
C TYR A 16 -19.23 -8.26 10.36
N ALA A 17 -18.84 -7.07 9.94
CA ALA A 17 -19.01 -6.63 8.57
C ALA A 17 -17.71 -5.96 8.11
N ALA A 18 -17.24 -6.37 6.94
CA ALA A 18 -16.05 -5.80 6.33
C ALA A 18 -16.09 -5.92 4.82
N ASP A 19 -15.29 -5.08 4.17
CA ASP A 19 -15.10 -5.05 2.72
C ASP A 19 -13.66 -5.50 2.44
N GLU A 20 -13.47 -6.58 1.70
CA GLU A 20 -12.17 -7.19 1.44
C GLU A 20 -11.74 -6.97 -0.01
N ILE A 21 -10.43 -6.85 -0.24
CA ILE A 21 -9.85 -6.80 -1.57
C ILE A 21 -8.57 -7.62 -1.64
N VAL A 22 -8.40 -8.31 -2.77
CA VAL A 22 -7.18 -9.02 -3.13
C VAL A 22 -6.78 -8.59 -4.55
N VAL A 23 -5.53 -8.19 -4.72
CA VAL A 23 -4.93 -7.81 -6.00
C VAL A 23 -3.78 -8.75 -6.28
N GLU A 24 -3.85 -9.47 -7.39
CA GLU A 24 -2.79 -10.37 -7.83
C GLU A 24 -2.15 -9.83 -9.11
N VAL A 25 -0.83 -9.69 -9.07
CA VAL A 25 -0.06 -9.16 -10.20
C VAL A 25 0.82 -10.24 -10.79
N SER A 26 0.69 -10.48 -12.08
CA SER A 26 1.57 -11.37 -12.83
C SER A 26 2.24 -10.62 -13.97
N ALA A 27 3.50 -10.94 -14.24
CA ALA A 27 4.25 -10.32 -15.33
C ALA A 27 5.17 -11.35 -15.99
N ALA A 28 5.38 -11.18 -17.30
CA ALA A 28 6.37 -11.93 -18.05
C ALA A 28 7.76 -11.74 -17.43
N ASP A 29 8.61 -12.77 -17.52
CA ASP A 29 9.91 -12.83 -16.83
C ASP A 29 10.80 -11.63 -17.14
N GLU A 30 10.74 -11.12 -18.37
CA GLU A 30 11.49 -9.95 -18.80
C GLU A 30 11.19 -8.69 -17.96
N PHE A 31 10.00 -8.55 -17.39
CA PHE A 31 9.61 -7.38 -16.57
C PHE A 31 9.81 -7.60 -15.06
N LYS A 32 10.14 -8.82 -14.62
CA LYS A 32 10.31 -9.10 -13.19
C LYS A 32 11.52 -8.34 -12.63
N GLY A 33 11.30 -7.66 -11.51
CA GLY A 33 12.32 -6.83 -10.85
C GLY A 33 12.61 -5.51 -11.54
N GLN A 34 11.89 -5.15 -12.61
CA GLN A 34 12.03 -3.84 -13.23
C GLN A 34 11.20 -2.76 -12.51
N ASP A 35 11.72 -1.54 -12.50
CA ASP A 35 11.01 -0.36 -11.95
C ASP A 35 9.67 -0.11 -12.62
N LEU A 36 9.54 -0.42 -13.91
CA LEU A 36 8.28 -0.24 -14.63
C LEU A 36 7.15 -1.13 -14.06
N LEU A 37 7.47 -2.37 -13.69
CA LEU A 37 6.51 -3.26 -13.04
C LEU A 37 6.13 -2.71 -11.66
N TRP A 38 7.11 -2.15 -10.93
CA TRP A 38 6.85 -1.51 -9.65
C TRP A 38 5.95 -0.27 -9.77
N GLN A 39 6.14 0.56 -10.79
CA GLN A 39 5.29 1.72 -11.06
C GLN A 39 3.85 1.30 -11.37
N LEU A 40 3.66 0.24 -12.18
CA LEU A 40 2.34 -0.32 -12.46
C LEU A 40 1.64 -0.75 -11.17
N ILE A 41 2.33 -1.56 -10.34
CA ILE A 41 1.81 -2.06 -9.06
C ILE A 41 1.40 -0.87 -8.18
N THR A 42 2.29 0.09 -7.97
CA THR A 42 2.05 1.26 -7.13
C THR A 42 0.82 2.05 -7.60
N ARG A 43 0.70 2.25 -8.92
CA ARG A 43 -0.43 2.97 -9.51
C ARG A 43 -1.76 2.24 -9.30
N VAL A 44 -1.78 0.92 -9.43
CA VAL A 44 -2.96 0.09 -9.16
C VAL A 44 -3.37 0.21 -7.69
N LEU A 45 -2.43 0.03 -6.77
CA LEU A 45 -2.72 0.07 -5.33
C LEU A 45 -3.24 1.43 -4.89
N ILE A 46 -2.62 2.53 -5.33
CA ILE A 46 -3.10 3.91 -5.06
C ILE A 46 -4.51 4.14 -5.63
N THR A 47 -4.78 3.59 -6.81
CA THR A 47 -6.09 3.76 -7.45
C THR A 47 -7.17 3.02 -6.66
N LEU A 48 -6.89 1.82 -6.18
CA LEU A 48 -7.86 1.01 -5.45
C LEU A 48 -8.02 1.48 -3.99
N LEU A 49 -6.92 1.67 -3.28
CA LEU A 49 -6.89 2.05 -1.86
C LEU A 49 -5.75 3.08 -1.65
N PRO A 50 -6.06 4.39 -1.72
CA PRO A 50 -5.07 5.47 -1.64
C PRO A 50 -4.15 5.46 -0.43
N PRO A 51 -4.59 5.04 0.78
CA PRO A 51 -3.67 4.80 1.89
C PRO A 51 -2.62 3.76 1.51
N ALA A 52 -1.49 4.23 0.98
CA ALA A 52 -0.47 3.37 0.37
C ALA A 52 0.15 2.39 1.39
N GLN A 53 0.09 2.75 2.67
CA GLN A 53 0.62 1.99 3.79
C GLN A 53 -0.34 0.90 4.31
N GLY A 54 -1.58 0.84 3.83
CA GLY A 54 -2.60 -0.09 4.30
C GLY A 54 -2.47 -1.51 3.75
N TRP A 55 -1.73 -1.72 2.66
CA TRP A 55 -1.68 -3.02 1.98
C TRP A 55 -0.81 -4.05 2.71
N ASP A 56 -1.39 -5.22 2.98
CA ASP A 56 -0.62 -6.42 3.25
C ASP A 56 -0.10 -7.01 1.93
N ARG A 57 1.12 -7.56 1.95
CA ARG A 57 1.74 -8.16 0.76
C ARG A 57 2.32 -9.54 1.05
N PHE A 58 1.97 -10.50 0.21
CA PHE A 58 2.63 -11.81 0.12
C PHE A 58 2.98 -12.13 -1.34
N LYS A 59 4.28 -12.16 -1.65
CA LYS A 59 4.78 -12.29 -3.04
C LYS A 59 4.12 -11.24 -3.94
N GLU A 60 3.37 -11.65 -4.94
CA GLU A 60 2.69 -10.75 -5.89
C GLU A 60 1.19 -10.59 -5.63
N THR A 61 0.77 -10.99 -4.43
CA THR A 61 -0.59 -10.81 -3.92
C THR A 61 -0.59 -9.69 -2.88
N TYR A 62 -1.52 -8.75 -3.03
CA TYR A 62 -1.74 -7.63 -2.13
C TYR A 62 -3.17 -7.73 -1.60
N SER A 63 -3.37 -7.53 -0.32
CA SER A 63 -4.69 -7.63 0.29
C SER A 63 -4.93 -6.53 1.31
N ASN A 64 -6.20 -6.17 1.49
CA ASN A 64 -6.62 -5.27 2.55
C ASN A 64 -8.08 -5.56 2.97
N ILE A 65 -8.41 -5.17 4.19
CA ILE A 65 -9.75 -5.23 4.76
C ILE A 65 -10.13 -3.81 5.17
N THR A 66 -11.25 -3.32 4.66
CA THR A 66 -11.78 -1.97 4.90
C THR A 66 -13.14 -2.04 5.58
N GLU A 67 -13.60 -0.89 6.07
CA GLU A 67 -14.95 -0.74 6.62
C GLU A 67 -16.06 -0.99 5.57
N PRO A 68 -17.24 -1.50 5.98
CA PRO A 68 -18.36 -1.72 5.07
C PRO A 68 -18.76 -0.47 4.27
N GLY A 69 -18.89 -0.63 2.95
CA GLY A 69 -19.32 0.43 2.05
C GLY A 69 -18.16 1.24 1.47
N TYR A 70 -16.92 0.97 1.89
CA TYR A 70 -15.72 1.61 1.35
C TYR A 70 -15.66 1.49 -0.18
N TRP A 71 -15.90 0.30 -0.73
CA TRP A 71 -15.80 0.08 -2.18
C TRP A 71 -16.86 0.83 -2.99
N SER A 72 -18.05 1.02 -2.44
CA SER A 72 -19.10 1.84 -3.08
C SER A 72 -18.72 3.32 -3.10
N ALA A 73 -18.20 3.85 -1.99
CA ALA A 73 -17.70 5.22 -1.93
C ALA A 73 -16.53 5.41 -2.89
N ARG A 74 -15.58 4.47 -2.90
CA ARG A 74 -14.40 4.53 -3.76
C ARG A 74 -14.75 4.49 -5.24
N ALA A 75 -15.73 3.67 -5.65
CA ALA A 75 -16.21 3.65 -7.03
C ALA A 75 -16.74 5.03 -7.47
N ALA A 76 -17.50 5.72 -6.60
CA ALA A 76 -18.02 7.05 -6.89
C ALA A 76 -16.90 8.12 -7.01
N GLU A 77 -15.86 8.03 -6.18
CA GLU A 77 -14.67 8.88 -6.30
C GLU A 77 -13.91 8.62 -7.61
N LEU A 78 -13.73 7.36 -7.99
CA LEU A 78 -13.07 7.00 -9.26
C LEU A 78 -13.86 7.51 -10.47
N ASP A 79 -15.19 7.46 -10.44
CA ASP A 79 -16.05 8.05 -11.47
C ASP A 79 -15.82 9.57 -11.60
N GLN A 80 -15.58 10.26 -10.48
CA GLN A 80 -15.28 11.69 -10.50
C GLN A 80 -13.89 11.95 -11.11
N LEU A 81 -12.87 11.20 -10.70
CA LEU A 81 -11.52 11.31 -11.26
C LEU A 81 -11.48 11.05 -12.76
N ILE A 82 -12.28 10.10 -13.26
CA ILE A 82 -12.43 9.84 -14.70
C ILE A 82 -12.99 11.08 -15.42
N LYS A 83 -14.03 11.72 -14.88
CA LYS A 83 -14.61 12.94 -15.48
C LYS A 83 -13.61 14.08 -15.53
N GLU A 84 -12.80 14.22 -14.48
CA GLU A 84 -11.78 15.25 -14.35
C GLU A 84 -10.50 14.93 -15.13
N ARG A 85 -10.38 13.69 -15.66
CA ARG A 85 -9.14 13.16 -16.26
C ARG A 85 -7.95 13.27 -15.31
N ALA A 86 -8.23 13.09 -14.02
CA ALA A 86 -7.25 13.15 -12.95
C ALA A 86 -6.83 11.74 -12.53
N LEU A 87 -5.63 11.66 -11.95
CA LEU A 87 -5.12 10.45 -11.33
C LEU A 87 -5.47 10.47 -9.84
N ALA A 88 -5.93 9.34 -9.29
CA ALA A 88 -5.94 9.13 -7.85
C ALA A 88 -4.56 9.43 -7.25
N GLU A 89 -4.49 10.18 -6.17
CA GLU A 89 -3.25 10.47 -5.45
C GLU A 89 -3.09 9.51 -4.28
N ALA A 90 -1.84 9.25 -3.87
CA ALA A 90 -1.61 8.48 -2.66
C ALA A 90 -2.01 9.32 -1.45
N GLU A 91 -2.65 8.69 -0.48
CA GLU A 91 -2.86 9.30 0.83
C GLU A 91 -1.61 9.09 1.69
N ASP A 92 -1.25 10.17 2.36
CA ASP A 92 -0.12 10.27 3.26
C ASP A 92 -0.26 9.31 4.45
N GLY A 93 0.86 8.79 4.92
CA GLY A 93 0.88 7.96 6.12
C GLY A 93 0.56 8.76 7.38
N GLU A 94 -0.13 8.11 8.32
CA GLU A 94 -0.45 8.70 9.63
C GLU A 94 0.52 8.30 10.74
N VAL A 95 1.43 7.35 10.48
CA VAL A 95 2.41 6.87 11.47
C VAL A 95 3.82 6.79 10.86
N ALA A 96 4.84 6.98 11.71
CA ALA A 96 6.23 6.80 11.35
C ALA A 96 6.63 5.32 11.46
N HIS A 97 7.15 4.76 10.36
CA HIS A 97 7.60 3.37 10.30
C HIS A 97 9.12 3.25 10.47
N TYR A 98 9.57 2.14 11.06
CA TYR A 98 10.99 1.82 11.18
C TYR A 98 11.46 0.99 9.99
N SER A 99 12.65 1.27 9.50
CA SER A 99 13.37 0.43 8.53
C SER A 99 14.88 0.63 8.70
N HIS A 100 15.69 -0.08 7.90
CA HIS A 100 17.14 0.04 7.97
C HIS A 100 17.59 1.44 7.54
N ARG A 101 18.39 2.12 8.37
CA ARG A 101 18.80 3.52 8.17
C ARG A 101 19.39 3.81 6.79
N GLU A 102 20.27 2.94 6.31
CA GLU A 102 20.91 3.10 4.99
C GLU A 102 19.90 2.97 3.85
N HIS A 103 18.91 2.09 4.02
CA HIS A 103 17.87 1.87 3.02
C HIS A 103 16.88 3.03 2.97
N ILE A 104 16.55 3.63 4.12
CA ILE A 104 15.73 4.86 4.18
C ILE A 104 16.42 5.99 3.43
N ALA A 105 17.72 6.23 3.70
CA ALA A 105 18.45 7.32 3.07
C ALA A 105 18.50 7.20 1.54
N ASP A 106 18.80 6.01 1.02
CA ASP A 106 18.82 5.75 -0.42
C ASP A 106 17.43 5.94 -1.06
N CYS A 107 16.39 5.37 -0.44
CA CYS A 107 15.01 5.49 -0.93
C CYS A 107 14.46 6.91 -0.88
N THR A 108 14.83 7.72 0.12
CA THR A 108 14.46 9.14 0.19
C THR A 108 15.09 9.93 -0.97
N VAL A 109 16.36 9.69 -1.29
CA VAL A 109 17.05 10.38 -2.39
C VAL A 109 16.48 9.97 -3.75
N ASN A 110 16.21 8.68 -3.93
CA ASN A 110 15.74 8.14 -5.20
C ASN A 110 14.22 8.21 -5.40
N GLY A 111 13.47 8.60 -4.36
CA GLY A 111 12.00 8.57 -4.38
C GLY A 111 11.43 7.17 -4.56
N THR A 112 12.14 6.14 -4.08
CA THR A 112 11.74 4.74 -4.22
C THR A 112 11.05 4.23 -2.96
N ALA A 113 10.19 3.23 -3.12
CA ALA A 113 9.50 2.65 -1.99
C ALA A 113 10.42 1.69 -1.22
N LEU A 114 10.26 1.65 0.09
CA LEU A 114 10.92 0.68 0.97
C LEU A 114 9.93 -0.05 1.85
N ARG A 115 10.37 -1.19 2.37
CA ARG A 115 9.60 -2.00 3.32
C ARG A 115 9.96 -1.63 4.76
N ALA A 116 8.94 -1.35 5.56
CA ALA A 116 9.02 -1.16 7.00
C ALA A 116 9.23 -2.49 7.75
N LEU A 117 9.74 -2.40 8.98
CA LEU A 117 9.87 -3.52 9.93
C LEU A 117 8.53 -4.18 10.25
N CYS A 118 7.43 -3.43 10.25
CA CYS A 118 6.08 -3.99 10.41
C CYS A 118 5.57 -4.74 9.17
N GLY A 119 6.16 -4.50 8.00
CA GLY A 119 5.78 -5.07 6.71
C GLY A 119 5.20 -4.07 5.70
N ALA A 120 4.76 -2.89 6.14
CA ALA A 120 4.20 -1.84 5.29
C ALA A 120 5.21 -1.37 4.23
N PHE A 121 4.73 -1.04 3.03
CA PHE A 121 5.55 -0.42 1.99
C PHE A 121 5.20 1.07 1.88
N PHE A 122 6.22 1.91 1.83
CA PHE A 122 6.02 3.36 1.72
C PHE A 122 7.21 4.02 1.03
N VAL A 123 6.97 5.16 0.38
CA VAL A 123 8.05 6.05 -0.09
C VAL A 123 8.29 7.09 1.02
N PRO A 124 9.53 7.24 1.52
CA PRO A 124 9.85 8.11 2.64
C PRO A 124 9.91 9.58 2.20
N MET A 125 8.74 10.15 1.88
CA MET A 125 8.59 11.55 1.44
C MET A 125 8.12 12.50 2.55
N GLN A 126 7.62 11.94 3.67
CA GLN A 126 7.04 12.71 4.77
C GLN A 126 8.04 12.94 5.91
N ASP A 127 7.88 14.03 6.66
CA ASP A 127 8.63 14.28 7.89
C ASP A 127 8.15 13.33 9.01
N HIS A 128 8.92 12.28 9.25
CA HIS A 128 8.63 11.27 10.25
C HIS A 128 8.54 11.84 11.68
N ALA A 129 9.19 12.98 11.98
CA ALA A 129 9.19 13.56 13.32
C ALA A 129 7.84 14.19 13.69
N THR A 130 6.97 14.41 12.69
CA THR A 130 5.63 14.99 12.88
C THR A 130 4.54 13.94 13.14
N LYS A 131 4.87 12.65 13.02
CA LYS A 131 3.92 11.54 13.10
C LYS A 131 4.18 10.66 14.33
N PRO A 132 3.14 10.08 14.95
CA PRO A 132 3.32 9.08 15.99
C PRO A 132 4.03 7.83 15.45
N GLU A 133 4.79 7.13 16.29
CA GLU A 133 5.46 5.89 15.89
C GLU A 133 4.47 4.75 15.59
N CYS A 134 4.76 3.93 14.58
CA CYS A 134 4.02 2.70 14.31
C CYS A 134 4.18 1.71 15.48
N PRO A 135 3.09 1.35 16.20
CA PRO A 135 3.19 0.49 17.40
C PRO A 135 3.85 -0.86 17.11
N LYS A 136 3.53 -1.47 15.97
CA LYS A 136 4.10 -2.76 15.52
C LYS A 136 5.58 -2.66 15.16
N CYS A 137 6.05 -1.51 14.68
CA CYS A 137 7.48 -1.27 14.47
C CYS A 137 8.21 -1.14 15.81
N SER A 138 7.63 -0.39 16.75
CA SER A 138 8.20 -0.17 18.08
C SER A 138 8.33 -1.47 18.88
N GLU A 139 7.28 -2.29 18.88
CA GLU A 139 7.27 -3.63 19.48
C GLU A 139 8.37 -4.53 18.90
N ARG A 140 8.42 -4.67 17.56
CA ARG A 140 9.40 -5.53 16.88
C ARG A 140 10.83 -5.05 17.08
N HIS A 141 11.05 -3.74 17.03
CA HIS A 141 12.38 -3.15 17.21
C HIS A 141 12.91 -3.42 18.62
N SER A 142 12.04 -3.29 19.63
CA SER A 142 12.39 -3.58 21.04
C SER A 142 12.74 -5.06 21.28
N ALA A 143 12.27 -5.97 20.42
CA ALA A 143 12.58 -7.39 20.47
C ALA A 143 13.86 -7.79 19.70
N LEU A 144 14.50 -6.85 18.98
CA LEU A 144 15.75 -7.14 18.28
C LEU A 144 16.92 -7.26 19.27
N PRO A 145 17.81 -8.25 19.10
CA PRO A 145 19.06 -8.29 19.85
C PRO A 145 19.92 -7.07 19.48
N GLY A 146 20.46 -6.40 20.50
CA GLY A 146 21.35 -5.23 20.35
C GLY A 146 22.75 -5.57 19.89
#